data_AF-A0A4Z2E1J1-F1
#
_entry.id   AF-A0A4Z2E1J1-F1
#
_cell.length_a   1.000
_cell.length_b   1.000
_cell.length_c   1.000
_cell.angle_alpha   90.00
_cell.angle_beta   90.00
_cell.angle_gamma   90.00
#
_symmetry.space_group_name_H-M   'P 1'
#
loop_
_entity.id
_entity.type
_entity.pdbx_description
1 polymer ?
#
loop_
_entity_poly.entity_id
_entity_poly.type
_entity_poly.pdbx_seq_one_letter_code
_entity_poly.pdbx_strand_id
1 'polypeptide(L)'
;MKDGPLKDPLLDDHGDFNRMSVAMKKIGLDDTEKLDLFRVVAGVLHLGNIDFEEAGSTSGGCTIRKQSSEAVEHSAELLGLEEEDLRVSLTSRVMLTTAGGAKGTVIK
;
A
#
# COMPACT_ATOMS: atom_id res chain seq x y z
N MET A 1 10.55 23.15 14.20
CA MET A 1 9.56 23.39 15.27
C MET A 1 8.33 22.61 14.87
N LYS A 2 7.86 21.63 15.66
CA LYS A 2 6.60 20.94 15.34
C LYS A 2 5.50 21.84 15.90
N ASP A 3 4.77 22.50 15.02
CA ASP A 3 3.56 23.22 15.42
C ASP A 3 2.62 22.22 16.10
N GLY A 4 2.02 22.63 17.22
CA GLY A 4 1.08 21.78 17.97
C GLY A 4 -0.17 21.44 17.14
N PRO A 5 -1.17 20.77 17.75
CA PRO A 5 -2.40 20.44 17.03
C PRO A 5 -3.07 21.69 16.46
N LEU A 6 -3.68 21.53 15.28
CA LEU A 6 -4.48 22.58 14.65
C LEU A 6 -5.67 22.92 15.58
N LYS A 7 -5.98 24.22 15.67
CA LYS A 7 -7.13 24.70 16.44
C LYS A 7 -8.26 25.01 15.47
N ASP A 8 -9.22 24.11 15.39
CA ASP A 8 -10.43 24.28 14.59
C ASP A 8 -11.66 24.01 15.48
N PRO A 9 -12.67 24.89 15.51
CA PRO A 9 -13.87 24.70 16.34
C PRO A 9 -14.76 23.51 15.94
N LEU A 10 -14.62 23.00 14.71
CA LEU A 10 -15.47 21.97 14.14
C LEU A 10 -14.75 20.63 13.92
N LEU A 11 -13.41 20.65 13.87
CA LEU A 11 -12.60 19.47 13.60
C LEU A 11 -11.82 19.01 14.84
N ASP A 12 -12.09 17.76 15.27
CA ASP A 12 -11.38 17.10 16.36
C ASP A 12 -11.07 15.65 15.94
N ASP A 13 -9.94 15.44 15.24
CA ASP A 13 -9.57 14.13 14.68
C ASP A 13 -9.60 13.00 15.71
N HIS A 14 -9.15 13.28 16.94
CA HIS A 14 -9.14 12.30 18.02
C HIS A 14 -10.56 11.94 18.47
N GLY A 15 -11.42 12.94 18.69
CA GLY A 15 -12.82 12.70 19.03
C GLY A 15 -13.61 12.07 17.87
N ASP A 16 -13.38 12.51 16.64
CA ASP A 16 -14.04 12.03 15.43
C ASP A 16 -13.68 10.59 15.10
N PHE A 17 -12.42 10.18 15.29
CA PHE A 17 -12.02 8.78 15.15
C PHE A 17 -12.82 7.86 16.10
N ASN A 18 -12.97 8.27 17.37
CA ASN A 18 -13.75 7.52 18.35
C ASN A 18 -15.24 7.48 18.00
N ARG A 19 -15.82 8.62 17.57
CA ARG A 19 -17.22 8.69 17.11
C ARG A 19 -17.46 7.78 15.90
N MET A 20 -16.56 7.81 14.93
CA MET A 20 -16.59 6.96 13.74
C MET A 20 -16.48 5.48 14.11
N SER A 21 -15.56 5.11 15.01
CA SER A 21 -15.41 3.72 15.49
C SER A 21 -16.69 3.21 16.17
N VAL A 22 -17.41 4.05 16.91
CA VAL A 22 -18.70 3.68 17.51
C VAL A 22 -19.78 3.56 16.44
N ALA A 23 -19.77 4.45 15.44
CA ALA A 23 -20.73 4.42 14.34
C ALA A 23 -20.61 3.14 13.49
N MET A 24 -19.40 2.63 13.24
CA MET A 24 -19.16 1.35 12.55
C MET A 24 -19.94 0.19 13.18
N LYS A 25 -19.88 0.08 14.51
CA LYS A 25 -20.64 -0.94 15.25
C LYS A 25 -22.16 -0.75 15.13
N LYS A 26 -22.64 0.50 15.09
CA LYS A 26 -24.08 0.80 14.94
C LYS A 26 -24.61 0.45 13.57
N ILE A 27 -23.80 0.56 12.52
CA ILE A 27 -24.20 0.20 11.15
C ILE A 27 -23.99 -1.29 10.84
N GLY A 28 -23.49 -2.06 11.81
CA GLY A 28 -23.42 -3.52 11.73
C GLY A 28 -22.07 -4.09 11.34
N LEU A 29 -20.99 -3.29 11.31
CA LEU A 29 -19.64 -3.85 11.17
C LEU A 29 -19.23 -4.53 12.46
N ASP A 30 -18.76 -5.78 12.35
CA ASP A 30 -18.14 -6.47 13.47
C ASP A 30 -16.68 -6.01 13.68
N ASP A 31 -16.07 -6.49 14.78
CA ASP A 31 -14.70 -6.08 15.13
C ASP A 31 -13.65 -6.60 14.13
N THR A 32 -13.95 -7.69 13.40
CA THR A 32 -13.08 -8.25 12.36
C THR A 32 -13.13 -7.38 11.11
N GLU A 33 -14.33 -7.06 10.62
CA GLU A 33 -14.53 -6.19 9.45
C GLU A 33 -13.96 -4.78 9.69
N LYS A 34 -14.13 -4.27 10.92
CA LYS A 34 -13.52 -3.01 11.35
C LYS A 34 -11.99 -3.09 11.34
N LEU A 35 -11.41 -4.17 11.84
CA LEU A 35 -9.96 -4.37 11.82
C LEU A 35 -9.44 -4.45 10.38
N ASP A 36 -10.11 -5.19 9.50
CA ASP A 36 -9.75 -5.32 8.09
C ASP A 36 -9.77 -3.97 7.37
N LEU A 37 -10.77 -3.12 7.66
CA LEU A 37 -10.81 -1.75 7.14
C LEU A 37 -9.58 -0.94 7.59
N PHE A 38 -9.21 -1.02 8.86
CA PHE A 38 -8.03 -0.33 9.38
C PHE A 38 -6.73 -0.90 8.80
N ARG A 39 -6.66 -2.21 8.55
CA ARG A 39 -5.51 -2.84 7.87
C ARG A 39 -5.32 -2.27 6.48
N VAL A 40 -6.39 -2.10 5.70
CA VAL A 40 -6.32 -1.51 4.35
C VAL A 40 -5.78 -0.07 4.42
N VAL A 41 -6.31 0.75 5.31
CA VAL A 41 -5.85 2.15 5.48
C VAL A 41 -4.37 2.20 5.87
N ALA A 42 -3.96 1.38 6.84
CA ALA A 42 -2.55 1.28 7.25
C ALA A 42 -1.66 0.80 6.09
N GLY A 43 -2.12 -0.19 5.31
CA GLY A 43 -1.39 -0.71 4.16
C GLY A 43 -1.11 0.38 3.10
N VAL A 44 -2.09 1.25 2.83
CA VAL A 44 -1.92 2.40 1.93
C VAL A 44 -0.91 3.43 2.48
N LEU A 45 -0.94 3.70 3.80
CA LEU A 45 0.02 4.61 4.43
C LEU A 45 1.45 4.08 4.34
N HIS A 46 1.67 2.79 4.61
CA HIS A 46 2.98 2.16 4.45
C HIS A 46 3.44 2.14 2.99
N LEU A 47 2.51 1.93 2.05
CA LEU A 47 2.83 1.90 0.62
C LEU A 47 3.38 3.25 0.14
N GLY A 48 2.86 4.36 0.71
CA GLY A 48 3.34 5.71 0.42
C GLY A 48 4.78 6.00 0.87
N ASN A 49 5.40 5.14 1.70
CA ASN A 49 6.79 5.28 2.16
C ASN A 49 7.79 4.50 1.28
N ILE A 50 7.32 3.86 0.20
CA ILE A 50 8.18 3.09 -0.71
C ILE A 50 8.80 4.04 -1.73
N ASP A 51 10.13 4.14 -1.69
CA ASP A 51 10.92 4.90 -2.66
C ASP A 51 11.62 3.99 -3.66
N PHE A 52 11.83 4.53 -4.86
CA PHE A 52 12.51 3.86 -5.97
C PHE A 52 13.85 4.54 -6.30
N GLU A 53 14.75 3.77 -6.91
CA GLU A 53 16.01 4.24 -7.47
C GLU A 53 16.28 3.59 -8.84
N GLU A 54 17.12 4.20 -9.67
CA GLU A 54 17.44 3.65 -10.98
C GLU A 54 18.14 2.29 -10.84
N ALA A 55 17.71 1.32 -11.65
CA ALA A 55 18.44 0.07 -11.77
C ALA A 55 19.74 0.36 -12.52
N GLY A 56 20.90 0.22 -11.87
CA GLY A 56 22.23 0.45 -12.47
C GLY A 56 22.64 -0.55 -13.57
N SER A 57 21.66 -1.11 -14.29
CA SER A 57 21.81 -2.16 -15.29
C SER A 57 21.55 -1.61 -16.71
N THR A 58 22.03 -2.33 -17.73
CA THR A 58 21.84 -1.95 -19.14
C THR A 58 20.42 -2.18 -19.67
N SER A 59 19.57 -2.90 -18.93
CA SER A 59 18.18 -3.17 -19.29
C SER A 59 17.21 -2.03 -18.92
N GLY A 60 17.69 -0.98 -18.24
CA GLY A 60 16.83 0.08 -17.71
C GLY A 60 15.95 -0.37 -16.54
N GLY A 61 15.04 0.49 -16.10
CA GLY A 61 14.09 0.23 -15.02
C GLY A 61 14.49 0.82 -13.67
N CYS A 62 13.80 0.40 -12.61
CA CYS A 62 14.03 0.85 -11.24
C CYS A 62 14.08 -0.33 -10.26
N THR A 63 14.69 -0.10 -9.10
CA THR A 63 14.66 -0.98 -7.95
C THR A 63 14.09 -0.23 -6.75
N ILE A 64 13.52 -0.96 -5.78
CA ILE A 64 13.09 -0.38 -4.51
C ILE A 64 14.33 -0.05 -3.68
N ARG A 65 14.40 1.15 -3.10
CA ARG A 65 15.50 1.54 -2.22
C ARG A 65 15.58 0.63 -1.01
N LYS A 66 16.79 0.30 -0.56
CA LYS A 66 17.01 -0.55 0.62
C LYS A 66 16.31 -0.03 1.89
N GLN A 67 16.25 1.29 2.06
CA GLN A 67 15.59 1.95 3.19
C GLN A 67 14.07 1.75 3.23
N SER A 68 13.45 1.36 2.12
CA SER A 68 12.01 1.11 2.02
C SER A 68 11.63 -0.36 2.25
N SER A 69 12.58 -1.23 2.64
CA SER A 69 12.29 -2.67 2.82
C SER A 69 11.20 -2.93 3.84
N GLU A 70 11.23 -2.22 4.97
CA GLU A 70 10.22 -2.33 6.03
C GLU A 70 8.85 -1.82 5.55
N ALA A 71 8.81 -0.77 4.74
CA ALA A 71 7.57 -0.28 4.16
C ALA A 71 6.92 -1.30 3.22
N VAL A 72 7.74 -2.02 2.43
CA VAL A 72 7.26 -3.10 1.55
C VAL A 72 6.70 -4.27 2.37
N GLU A 73 7.42 -4.70 3.41
CA GLU A 73 7.01 -5.80 4.31
C GLU A 73 5.65 -5.49 4.97
N HIS A 74 5.53 -4.32 5.62
CA HIS A 74 4.27 -3.92 6.26
C HIS A 74 3.14 -3.77 5.25
N SER A 75 3.40 -3.20 4.07
CA SER A 75 2.39 -3.11 3.01
C SER A 75 1.91 -4.49 2.54
N ALA A 76 2.83 -5.44 2.34
CA ALA A 76 2.48 -6.79 1.91
C ALA A 76 1.64 -7.52 2.97
N GLU A 77 2.05 -7.48 4.25
CA GLU A 77 1.31 -8.11 5.35
C GLU A 77 -0.10 -7.51 5.54
N LEU A 78 -0.20 -6.18 5.53
CA LEU A 78 -1.46 -5.49 5.76
C LEU A 78 -2.45 -5.70 4.62
N LEU A 79 -1.97 -5.79 3.37
CA LEU A 79 -2.78 -5.99 2.17
C LEU A 79 -2.96 -7.48 1.79
N GLY A 80 -2.34 -8.40 2.53
CA GLY A 80 -2.47 -9.85 2.30
C GLY A 80 -1.79 -10.32 1.02
N LEU A 81 -0.62 -9.77 0.70
CA LEU A 81 0.19 -10.10 -0.48
C LEU A 81 1.47 -10.84 -0.08
N GLU A 82 2.05 -11.58 -1.01
CA GLU A 82 3.43 -12.04 -0.89
C GLU A 82 4.39 -10.88 -1.20
N GLU A 83 5.40 -10.69 -0.35
CA GLU A 83 6.33 -9.56 -0.44
C GLU A 83 7.05 -9.51 -1.79
N GLU A 84 7.55 -10.66 -2.27
CA GLU A 84 8.25 -10.76 -3.55
C GLU A 84 7.35 -10.45 -4.75
N ASP A 85 6.08 -10.88 -4.70
CA ASP A 85 5.10 -10.54 -5.73
C ASP A 85 4.79 -9.04 -5.74
N LEU A 86 4.71 -8.40 -4.57
CA LEU A 86 4.57 -6.95 -4.47
C LEU A 86 5.79 -6.23 -5.07
N ARG A 87 7.01 -6.67 -4.72
CA ARG A 87 8.26 -6.10 -5.27
C ARG A 87 8.30 -6.15 -6.79
N VAL A 88 8.05 -7.34 -7.35
CA VAL A 88 8.03 -7.54 -8.81
C VAL A 88 6.94 -6.68 -9.46
N SER A 89 5.76 -6.61 -8.85
CA SER A 89 4.64 -5.81 -9.37
C SER A 89 4.94 -4.31 -9.39
N LEU A 90 5.77 -3.82 -8.46
CA LEU A 90 6.16 -2.41 -8.38
C LEU A 90 7.30 -2.03 -9.33
N THR A 91 8.14 -2.99 -9.76
CA THR A 91 9.34 -2.70 -10.57
C THR A 91 9.27 -3.21 -12.01
N SER A 92 8.32 -4.10 -12.32
CA SER A 92 8.25 -4.77 -13.62
C SER A 92 6.90 -4.56 -14.29
N ARG A 93 6.91 -4.43 -15.62
CA ARG A 93 5.68 -4.40 -16.42
C ARG A 93 5.55 -5.72 -17.16
N VAL A 94 4.66 -6.58 -16.70
CA VAL A 94 4.39 -7.86 -17.36
C VAL A 94 3.52 -7.64 -18.61
N MET A 95 3.99 -8.13 -19.77
CA MET A 95 3.25 -8.06 -21.03
C MET A 95 3.15 -9.43 -21.70
N LEU A 96 1.98 -9.71 -22.28
CA LEU A 96 1.73 -10.88 -23.12
C LEU A 96 1.86 -10.49 -24.59
N THR A 97 2.75 -11.13 -25.33
CA THR A 97 2.93 -10.90 -26.78
C THR A 97 2.08 -11.86 -27.61
N THR A 98 0.79 -11.99 -27.30
CA THR A 98 -0.12 -12.75 -28.19
C THR A 98 -0.83 -11.81 -29.15
N ALA A 99 -0.13 -11.39 -30.21
CA ALA A 99 -0.71 -10.65 -31.32
C ALA A 99 -1.21 -11.58 -32.45
N GLY A 100 -1.83 -12.73 -32.09
CA GLY A 100 -2.48 -13.63 -33.05
C GLY A 100 -1.66 -14.83 -33.56
N GLY A 101 -0.51 -15.15 -32.97
CA GLY A 101 0.28 -16.36 -33.26
C GLY A 101 0.26 -17.39 -32.14
N ALA A 102 0.29 -18.68 -32.47
CA ALA A 102 -0.02 -19.82 -31.58
C ALA A 102 0.90 -20.08 -30.37
N LYS A 103 1.83 -19.18 -30.03
CA LYS A 103 2.76 -19.33 -28.90
C LYS A 103 3.03 -17.97 -28.24
N GLY A 104 2.26 -17.64 -27.21
CA GLY A 104 2.54 -16.49 -26.35
C GLY A 104 3.54 -16.87 -25.24
N THR A 105 4.52 -16.00 -24.97
CA THR A 105 5.40 -16.10 -23.81
C THR A 105 5.16 -14.88 -22.92
N VAL A 106 5.15 -15.07 -21.60
CA VAL A 106 5.09 -13.97 -20.63
C VAL A 106 6.47 -13.31 -20.58
N ILE A 107 6.53 -12.01 -20.84
CA ILE A 107 7.76 -11.22 -20.67
C ILE A 107 7.59 -10.42 -19.37
N LYS A 108 8.51 -10.64 -18.42
CA LYS A 108 8.64 -9.91 -17.15
C LYS A 108 9.73 -8.85 -17.26
#